data_AF-A0A8T7FRM3-F1
#
_entry.id   AF-A0A8T7FRM3-F1
#
_cell.length_a   1.000
_cell.length_b   1.000
_cell.length_c   1.000
_cell.angle_alpha   90.00
_cell.angle_beta   90.00
_cell.angle_gamma   90.00
#
_symmetry.space_group_name_H-M   'P 1'
#
loop_
_entity.id
_entity.type
_entity.pdbx_description
1 polymer ?
#
loop_
_entity_poly.entity_id
_entity_poly.type
_entity_poly.pdbx_seq_one_letter_code
_entity_poly.pdbx_strand_id
1 'polypeptide(L)'
;MKTCQGLAAAAFLRAIGRADEILSKTAEYYSALDAKGLALCGLAILDDGRRTMDDGQSTTDDGNGQSSMVHRQQAIETFRKARKIAPHAGIVKSVLRLFDELVKCDKEGILKEVRDAIAPTVTP
;
A
#
# COMPACT_ATOMS: atom_id res chain seq x y z
N MET A 1 1.84 -15.56 16.36
CA MET A 1 1.71 -14.35 15.50
C MET A 1 2.23 -14.54 14.07
N LYS A 2 3.28 -15.35 13.81
CA LYS A 2 3.85 -15.56 12.45
C LYS A 2 2.85 -16.07 11.38
N THR A 3 1.85 -16.88 11.75
CA THR A 3 0.85 -17.44 10.83
C THR A 3 -0.14 -16.41 10.28
N CYS A 4 -0.52 -15.40 11.07
CA CYS A 4 -1.48 -14.37 10.64
C CYS A 4 -0.87 -13.41 9.60
N GLN A 5 0.43 -13.12 9.70
CA GLN A 5 1.14 -12.26 8.74
C GLN A 5 1.24 -12.90 7.35
N GLY A 6 1.52 -14.20 7.28
CA GLY A 6 1.57 -14.93 6.01
C GLY A 6 0.20 -14.97 5.29
N LEU A 7 -0.88 -15.17 6.05
CA LEU A 7 -2.25 -15.11 5.51
C LEU A 7 -2.64 -13.71 5.05
N ALA A 8 -2.23 -12.67 5.78
CA ALA A 8 -2.45 -11.28 5.39
C ALA A 8 -1.70 -10.92 4.10
N ALA A 9 -0.42 -11.27 4.00
CA ALA A 9 0.38 -11.05 2.78
C ALA A 9 -0.26 -11.73 1.56
N ALA A 10 -0.70 -12.99 1.71
CA ALA A 10 -1.39 -13.71 0.64
C ALA A 10 -2.72 -13.04 0.24
N ALA A 11 -3.46 -12.48 1.20
CA ALA A 11 -4.69 -11.74 0.92
C ALA A 11 -4.43 -10.45 0.14
N PHE A 12 -3.41 -9.68 0.51
CA PHE A 12 -3.03 -8.47 -0.22
C PHE A 12 -2.54 -8.77 -1.63
N LEU A 13 -1.71 -9.80 -1.81
CA LEU A 13 -1.27 -10.23 -3.15
C LEU A 13 -2.46 -10.64 -4.04
N ARG A 14 -3.44 -11.36 -3.50
CA ARG A 14 -4.67 -11.68 -4.22
C ARG A 14 -5.46 -10.41 -4.59
N ALA A 15 -5.57 -9.44 -3.68
CA ALA A 15 -6.25 -8.18 -3.96
C ALA A 15 -5.56 -7.39 -5.08
N ILE A 16 -4.23 -7.34 -5.10
CA ILE A 16 -3.45 -6.72 -6.18
C ILE A 16 -3.72 -7.44 -7.50
N GLY A 17 -3.65 -8.77 -7.53
CA GLY A 17 -3.92 -9.55 -8.75
C GLY A 17 -5.31 -9.28 -9.31
N ARG A 18 -6.34 -9.22 -8.47
CA ARG A 18 -7.70 -8.87 -8.90
C ARG A 18 -7.82 -7.44 -9.40
N ALA A 19 -7.17 -6.49 -8.74
CA ALA A 19 -7.16 -5.12 -9.22
C ALA A 19 -6.45 -5.01 -10.58
N ASP A 20 -5.34 -5.71 -10.78
CA ASP A 20 -4.61 -5.73 -12.04
C ASP A 20 -5.40 -6.39 -13.17
N GLU A 21 -6.12 -7.47 -12.89
CA GLU A 21 -7.07 -8.06 -13.84
C GLU A 21 -8.12 -7.03 -14.30
N ILE A 22 -8.68 -6.24 -13.37
CA ILE A 22 -9.66 -5.19 -13.72
C ILE A 22 -8.98 -4.07 -14.53
N LEU A 23 -7.81 -3.59 -14.09
CA LEU A 23 -7.11 -2.47 -14.72
C LEU A 23 -6.58 -2.83 -16.11
N SER A 24 -6.27 -4.10 -16.38
CA SER A 24 -5.93 -4.57 -17.73
C SER A 24 -7.09 -4.42 -18.74
N LYS A 25 -8.33 -4.44 -18.25
CA LYS A 25 -9.55 -4.28 -19.07
C LYS A 25 -10.07 -2.85 -19.05
N THR A 26 -9.86 -2.14 -17.94
CA THR A 26 -10.32 -0.77 -17.73
C THR A 26 -9.29 -0.01 -16.90
N ALA A 27 -8.30 0.57 -17.58
CA ALA A 27 -7.13 1.19 -16.95
C ALA A 27 -7.48 2.37 -16.03
N GLU A 28 -8.61 3.04 -16.26
CA GLU A 28 -9.08 4.20 -15.50
C GLU A 28 -10.16 3.86 -14.46
N TYR A 29 -10.19 2.63 -13.97
CA TYR A 29 -11.12 2.24 -12.91
C TYR A 29 -10.59 2.60 -11.52
N TYR A 30 -10.90 3.82 -11.04
CA TYR A 30 -10.37 4.38 -9.79
C TYR A 30 -10.58 3.47 -8.56
N SER A 31 -11.69 2.74 -8.47
CA SER A 31 -11.94 1.87 -7.32
C SER A 31 -10.99 0.68 -7.27
N ALA A 32 -10.53 0.15 -8.42
CA ALA A 32 -9.49 -0.88 -8.44
C ALA A 32 -8.12 -0.29 -8.11
N LEU A 33 -7.84 0.93 -8.56
CA LEU A 33 -6.62 1.65 -8.16
C LEU A 33 -6.59 1.86 -6.63
N ASP A 34 -7.68 2.37 -6.02
CA ASP A 34 -7.74 2.57 -4.56
C ASP A 34 -7.55 1.25 -3.80
N ALA A 35 -8.20 0.17 -4.25
CA ALA A 35 -8.05 -1.16 -3.65
C ALA A 35 -6.61 -1.70 -3.77
N LYS A 36 -5.98 -1.52 -4.95
CA LYS A 36 -4.57 -1.88 -5.18
C LYS A 36 -3.64 -1.07 -4.28
N GLY A 37 -3.86 0.24 -4.17
CA GLY A 37 -3.06 1.13 -3.31
C GLY A 37 -3.10 0.70 -1.84
N LEU A 38 -4.29 0.39 -1.31
CA LEU A 38 -4.44 -0.12 0.06
C LEU A 38 -3.74 -1.48 0.26
N ALA A 39 -3.84 -2.38 -0.72
CA ALA A 39 -3.18 -3.68 -0.63
C ALA A 39 -1.64 -3.56 -0.64
N LEU A 40 -1.11 -2.65 -1.47
CA LEU A 40 0.32 -2.33 -1.49
C LEU A 40 0.80 -1.72 -0.16
N CYS A 41 -0.01 -0.87 0.48
CA CYS A 41 0.30 -0.37 1.84
C CYS A 41 0.42 -1.51 2.85
N GLY A 42 -0.51 -2.47 2.79
CA GLY A 42 -0.48 -3.66 3.65
C GLY A 42 0.79 -4.50 3.45
N LEU A 43 1.24 -4.70 2.21
CA LEU A 43 2.50 -5.39 1.92
C LEU A 43 3.73 -4.61 2.40
N ALA A 44 3.75 -3.28 2.24
CA ALA A 44 4.85 -2.45 2.72
C ALA A 44 5.06 -2.59 4.25
N ILE A 45 3.97 -2.61 5.02
CA ILE A 45 4.01 -2.84 6.48
C ILE A 45 4.52 -4.26 6.80
N LEU A 46 4.04 -5.28 6.08
CA LEU A 46 4.40 -6.67 6.36
C LEU A 46 5.85 -7.00 5.96
N ASP A 47 6.38 -6.38 4.91
CA ASP A 47 7.77 -6.54 4.50
C ASP A 47 8.75 -5.95 5.52
N ASP A 48 8.36 -4.84 6.13
CA ASP A 48 9.18 -4.17 7.13
C ASP A 48 9.14 -4.88 8.49
N GLY A 49 7.95 -5.29 8.95
CA GLY A 49 7.81 -6.08 10.18
C GLY A 49 8.50 -7.45 10.13
N ARG A 50 8.92 -7.93 8.94
CA ARG A 50 9.77 -9.12 8.78
C ARG A 50 11.25 -8.83 9.03
N ARG A 51 11.72 -7.59 8.86
CA ARG A 51 13.12 -7.20 9.17
C ARG A 51 13.37 -7.11 10.67
N THR A 52 12.39 -6.63 11.42
CA THR A 52 12.55 -6.36 12.86
C THR A 52 12.55 -7.62 13.73
N MET A 53 12.39 -8.82 13.15
CA MET A 53 12.41 -10.11 13.88
C MET A 53 13.63 -10.97 13.58
N ASP A 54 14.56 -10.50 12.74
CA ASP A 54 15.86 -11.14 12.53
C ASP A 54 16.85 -10.61 13.58
N ASP A 55 16.76 -11.15 14.79
CA ASP A 55 17.82 -11.03 15.80
C ASP A 55 19.00 -11.92 15.37
N GLY A 56 19.85 -11.37 14.50
CA GLY A 56 21.23 -11.78 14.36
C GLY A 56 21.57 -12.75 13.23
N GLN A 57 21.40 -12.34 11.98
CA GLN A 57 22.46 -12.58 10.98
C GLN A 57 22.46 -11.50 9.89
N SER A 58 23.39 -10.55 10.02
CA SER A 58 23.73 -9.60 8.96
C SER A 58 24.44 -10.34 7.83
N THR A 59 23.69 -11.01 6.96
CA THR A 59 24.16 -11.30 5.60
C THR A 59 23.69 -10.18 4.70
N THR A 60 24.64 -9.40 4.21
CA THR A 60 24.48 -8.57 3.01
C THR A 60 23.95 -9.45 1.88
N ASP A 61 22.65 -9.41 1.63
CA ASP A 61 22.03 -9.84 0.38
C ASP A 61 21.04 -8.73 -0.03
N ASP A 62 21.47 -7.97 -1.04
CA ASP A 62 20.87 -6.75 -1.60
C ASP A 62 19.51 -6.99 -2.30
N GLY A 63 18.52 -7.55 -1.60
CA GLY A 63 17.21 -7.87 -2.19
C GLY A 63 15.98 -7.43 -1.42
N ASN A 64 16.01 -7.47 -0.08
CA ASN A 64 14.78 -7.35 0.72
C ASN A 64 14.50 -5.91 1.25
N GLY A 65 15.52 -5.04 1.19
CA GLY A 65 15.44 -3.59 1.43
C GLY A 65 14.46 -2.87 0.48
N GLN A 66 14.45 -3.31 -0.77
CA GLN A 66 13.69 -2.69 -1.86
C GLN A 66 12.20 -3.03 -1.81
N SER A 67 11.77 -4.20 -1.34
CA SER A 67 10.37 -4.63 -1.45
C SER A 67 9.39 -3.69 -0.76
N SER A 68 9.65 -3.28 0.49
CA SER A 68 8.78 -2.31 1.19
C SER A 68 8.77 -0.94 0.52
N MET A 69 9.94 -0.45 0.06
CA MET A 69 10.05 0.81 -0.68
C MET A 69 9.31 0.76 -2.02
N VAL A 70 9.40 -0.36 -2.74
CA VAL A 70 8.72 -0.60 -4.01
C VAL A 70 7.21 -0.62 -3.79
N HIS A 71 6.72 -1.36 -2.80
CA HIS A 71 5.29 -1.40 -2.48
C HIS A 71 4.78 0.00 -2.07
N ARG A 72 5.54 0.74 -1.25
CA ARG A 72 5.22 2.13 -0.89
C ARG A 72 5.14 3.03 -2.12
N GLN A 73 6.14 2.98 -2.99
CA GLN A 73 6.20 3.81 -4.20
C GLN A 73 5.06 3.48 -5.18
N GLN A 74 4.78 2.19 -5.37
CA GLN A 74 3.65 1.73 -6.18
C GLN A 74 2.31 2.19 -5.59
N ALA A 75 2.15 2.19 -4.27
CA ALA A 75 0.95 2.69 -3.62
C ALA A 75 0.74 4.18 -3.92
N ILE A 76 1.79 4.99 -3.77
CA ILE A 76 1.78 6.43 -4.09
C ILE A 76 1.33 6.67 -5.54
N GLU A 77 1.96 5.99 -6.49
CA GLU A 77 1.62 6.14 -7.92
C GLU A 77 0.19 5.71 -8.21
N THR A 78 -0.25 4.62 -7.58
CA THR A 78 -1.60 4.07 -7.77
C THR A 78 -2.65 5.05 -7.23
N PHE A 79 -2.47 5.59 -6.02
CA PHE A 79 -3.39 6.59 -5.46
C PHE A 79 -3.39 7.89 -6.26
N ARG A 80 -2.23 8.37 -6.70
CA ARG A 80 -2.16 9.55 -7.59
C ARG A 80 -2.95 9.34 -8.87
N LYS A 81 -2.85 8.16 -9.50
CA LYS A 81 -3.68 7.82 -10.67
C LYS A 81 -5.17 7.81 -10.31
N ALA A 82 -5.54 7.20 -9.19
CA ALA A 82 -6.93 7.19 -8.73
C ALA A 82 -7.48 8.61 -8.50
N ARG A 83 -6.67 9.51 -7.90
CA ARG A 83 -7.07 10.89 -7.63
C ARG A 83 -7.18 11.76 -8.88
N LYS A 84 -6.38 11.48 -9.93
CA LYS A 84 -6.55 12.13 -11.24
C LYS A 84 -7.90 11.80 -11.87
N ILE A 85 -8.39 10.58 -11.68
CA ILE A 85 -9.67 10.11 -12.24
C ILE A 85 -10.84 10.58 -11.36
N ALA A 86 -10.70 10.46 -10.04
CA ALA A 86 -11.79 10.70 -9.09
C ALA A 86 -11.31 11.51 -7.88
N PRO A 87 -11.17 12.85 -7.99
CA PRO A 87 -10.70 13.72 -6.90
C PRO A 87 -11.78 13.99 -5.83
N HIS A 88 -12.94 13.34 -5.89
CA HIS A 88 -14.10 13.67 -5.06
C HIS A 88 -13.84 13.39 -3.58
N ALA A 89 -14.13 14.38 -2.74
CA ALA A 89 -13.89 14.35 -1.29
C ALA A 89 -14.51 13.14 -0.59
N GLY A 90 -15.70 12.69 -1.01
CA GLY A 90 -16.36 11.50 -0.44
C GLY A 90 -15.58 10.20 -0.67
N ILE A 91 -14.98 10.05 -1.85
CA ILE A 91 -14.14 8.89 -2.20
C ILE A 91 -12.85 8.96 -1.40
N VAL A 92 -12.18 10.12 -1.41
CA VAL A 92 -10.93 10.34 -0.66
C VAL A 92 -11.13 10.01 0.83
N LYS A 93 -12.20 10.52 1.45
CA LYS A 93 -12.52 10.27 2.85
C LYS A 93 -12.75 8.78 3.14
N SER A 94 -13.39 8.06 2.23
CA SER A 94 -13.64 6.62 2.36
C SER A 94 -12.34 5.82 2.33
N VAL A 95 -11.42 6.17 1.40
CA VAL A 95 -10.10 5.53 1.28
C VAL A 95 -9.22 5.87 2.49
N LEU A 96 -9.19 7.13 2.93
CA LEU A 96 -8.44 7.56 4.12
C LEU A 96 -8.88 6.77 5.35
N ARG A 97 -10.18 6.52 5.53
CA ARG A 97 -10.66 5.72 6.67
C ARG A 97 -10.06 4.31 6.68
N LEU A 98 -9.97 3.65 5.53
CA LEU A 98 -9.37 2.32 5.42
C LEU A 98 -7.85 2.38 5.59
N PHE A 99 -7.22 3.40 5.00
CA PHE A 99 -5.79 3.64 5.14
C PHE A 99 -5.38 3.90 6.59
N ASP A 100 -6.16 4.68 7.34
CA ASP A 100 -5.92 4.97 8.75
C ASP A 100 -5.94 3.70 9.62
N GLU A 101 -6.74 2.68 9.26
CA GLU A 101 -6.68 1.36 9.93
C GLU A 101 -5.36 0.63 9.65
N LEU A 102 -4.77 0.79 8.45
CA LEU A 102 -3.45 0.23 8.13
C LEU A 102 -2.34 0.98 8.87
N VAL A 103 -2.45 2.31 8.98
CA VAL A 103 -1.46 3.14 9.70
C VAL A 103 -1.34 2.75 11.17
N LYS A 104 -2.40 2.25 11.82
CA LYS A 104 -2.31 1.72 13.19
C LYS A 104 -1.34 0.53 13.32
N CYS A 105 -1.08 -0.18 12.22
CA CYS A 105 -0.12 -1.28 12.15
C CYS A 105 1.28 -0.84 11.69
N ASP A 106 1.42 0.38 11.19
CA ASP A 106 2.67 0.96 10.67
C ASP A 106 3.50 1.55 11.81
N LYS A 107 4.29 0.71 12.48
CA LYS A 107 5.10 1.12 13.63
C LYS A 107 6.29 2.01 13.24
N GLU A 108 6.80 1.84 12.03
CA GLU A 108 8.00 2.53 11.54
C GLU A 108 7.66 3.79 10.71
N GLY A 109 6.38 4.10 10.51
CA GLY A 109 5.93 5.31 9.82
C GLY A 109 6.17 5.30 8.30
N ILE A 110 6.22 4.12 7.69
CA ILE A 110 6.49 3.88 6.27
C ILE A 110 5.45 4.56 5.39
N LEU A 111 4.19 4.59 5.83
CA LEU A 111 3.06 5.06 5.05
C LEU A 111 2.88 6.59 5.10
N LYS A 112 3.73 7.32 5.82
CA LYS A 112 3.60 8.78 5.98
C LYS A 112 3.45 9.51 4.64
N GLU A 113 4.30 9.19 3.67
CA GLU A 113 4.28 9.79 2.32
C GLU A 113 3.09 9.33 1.46
N VAL A 114 2.49 8.18 1.78
CA VAL A 114 1.35 7.64 1.01
C VAL A 114 0.08 8.43 1.32
N ARG A 115 -0.05 8.95 2.55
CA ARG A 115 -1.21 9.76 2.96
C ARG A 115 -1.42 10.96 2.04
N ASP A 116 -0.33 11.64 1.67
CA ASP A 116 -0.36 12.82 0.79
C ASP A 116 -0.78 12.46 -0.65
N ALA A 117 -0.54 11.23 -1.08
CA ALA A 117 -0.99 10.74 -2.38
C ALA A 117 -2.50 10.45 -2.42
N ILE A 118 -3.09 10.06 -1.29
CA ILE A 118 -4.54 9.81 -1.14
C ILE A 118 -5.29 11.13 -1.01
N ALA A 119 -4.78 12.05 -0.20
CA ALA A 119 -5.38 13.34 0.04
C ALA A 119 -4.39 14.45 -0.31
N PRO A 120 -4.14 14.68 -1.61
CA PRO A 120 -3.26 15.76 -2.02
C PRO A 120 -3.85 17.07 -1.49
N THR A 121 -3.11 17.74 -0.61
CA THR A 121 -3.47 19.08 -0.19
C THR A 121 -3.45 19.96 -1.44
N VAL A 122 -4.62 20.44 -1.85
CA VAL A 122 -4.70 21.47 -2.88
C VAL A 122 -4.06 22.71 -2.27
N THR A 123 -2.82 23.00 -2.63
CA THR A 123 -2.23 24.31 -2.37
C THR A 123 -3.08 25.31 -3.18
N PRO A 124 -3.73 26.30 -2.54
CA PRO A 124 -4.54 27.29 -3.24
C PRO A 124 -3.71 28.13 -4.22
#